data_AF-A0A1S4E651-F1
#
_entry.id   AF-A0A1S4E651-F1
#
_cell.length_a   1.000
_cell.length_b   1.000
_cell.length_c   1.000
_cell.angle_alpha   90.00
_cell.angle_beta   90.00
_cell.angle_gamma   90.00
#
_symmetry.space_group_name_H-M   'P 1'
#
loop_
_entity.id
_entity.type
_entity.pdbx_description
1 polymer ?
#
loop_
_entity_poly.entity_id
_entity_poly.type
_entity_poly.pdbx_seq_one_letter_code
_entity_poly.pdbx_strand_id
1 'polypeptide(L)'
;MVSGSLRNVLLMFLFQCSFEGGIAGEPGFEAHGRYTFCGLATLILINEVHRLDLRSLLDWVVFRQAGLECGFKGRTNKLVDGCYSFWQGGVCSLVKRLSLDIDEQSVQPYAREGSSFDNLSIGMPNK
;
A
#
# COMPACT_ATOMS: atom_id res chain seq x y z
N MET A 1 12.38 -3.73 15.19
CA MET A 1 12.57 -4.63 14.03
C MET A 1 11.71 -5.87 14.22
N VAL A 2 10.87 -6.22 13.24
CA VAL A 2 10.08 -7.46 13.26
C VAL A 2 11.03 -8.66 13.10
N SER A 3 10.94 -9.66 13.98
CA SER A 3 11.76 -10.89 13.90
C SER A 3 11.63 -11.56 12.52
N GLY A 4 12.73 -12.10 11.99
CA GLY A 4 12.78 -12.71 10.65
C GLY A 4 11.76 -13.85 10.46
N SER A 5 11.46 -14.62 11.52
CA SER A 5 10.43 -15.66 11.48
C SER A 5 9.03 -15.05 11.31
N LEU A 6 8.70 -13.99 12.05
CA LEU A 6 7.40 -13.32 11.95
C LEU A 6 7.23 -12.62 10.60
N ARG A 7 8.30 -12.02 10.06
CA ARG A 7 8.31 -11.44 8.71
C ARG A 7 7.97 -12.49 7.65
N ASN A 8 8.58 -13.66 7.71
CA ASN A 8 8.34 -14.72 6.71
C ASN A 8 6.92 -15.26 6.78
N VAL A 9 6.38 -15.46 7.98
CA VAL A 9 4.97 -15.88 8.14
C VAL A 9 4.03 -14.83 7.56
N LEU A 10 4.24 -13.55 7.87
CA LEU A 10 3.42 -12.45 7.37
C LEU A 10 3.45 -12.37 5.84
N LEU A 11 4.64 -12.50 5.25
CA LEU A 11 4.82 -12.52 3.81
C LEU A 11 4.10 -13.70 3.17
N MET A 12 4.08 -14.88 3.79
CA MET A 12 3.36 -16.05 3.27
C MET A 12 1.85 -15.80 3.15
N PHE A 13 1.27 -15.03 4.07
CA PHE A 13 -0.14 -14.65 4.02
C PHE A 13 -0.42 -13.49 3.06
N LEU A 14 0.50 -12.53 2.95
CA LEU A 14 0.32 -11.31 2.14
C LEU A 14 0.67 -11.50 0.66
N PHE A 15 1.41 -12.54 0.29
CA PHE A 15 1.92 -12.76 -1.08
C PHE A 15 0.90 -13.18 -2.12
N GLN A 16 -0.38 -12.92 -1.88
CA GLN A 16 -1.45 -13.53 -2.66
C GLN A 16 -2.30 -12.41 -3.22
N CYS A 17 -1.68 -11.73 -4.18
CA CYS A 17 -2.40 -10.97 -5.17
C CYS A 17 -3.39 -11.94 -5.83
N SER A 18 -4.68 -11.62 -5.74
CA SER A 18 -5.70 -12.31 -6.50
C SER A 18 -5.41 -12.15 -7.99
N PHE A 19 -5.99 -13.01 -8.83
CA PHE A 19 -5.96 -12.84 -10.28
C PHE A 19 -6.52 -11.47 -10.72
N GLU A 20 -7.30 -10.81 -9.85
CA GLU A 20 -7.86 -9.50 -10.10
C GLU A 20 -6.87 -8.33 -9.89
N GLY A 21 -5.72 -8.55 -9.23
CA GLY A 21 -4.74 -7.50 -8.89
C GLY A 21 -4.83 -6.95 -7.46
N GLY A 22 -5.95 -7.16 -6.76
CA GLY A 22 -6.08 -6.82 -5.32
C GLY A 22 -5.69 -7.97 -4.38
N ILE A 23 -5.72 -7.74 -3.06
CA ILE A 23 -5.37 -8.76 -2.06
C ILE A 23 -6.64 -9.42 -1.51
N ALA A 24 -6.61 -10.75 -1.40
CA ALA A 24 -7.70 -11.55 -0.84
C ALA A 24 -7.41 -11.96 0.61
N GLY A 25 -8.42 -12.49 1.31
CA GLY A 25 -8.23 -13.06 2.64
C GLY A 25 -7.47 -14.39 2.62
N GLU A 26 -7.51 -15.08 1.47
CA GLU A 26 -6.93 -16.41 1.26
C GLU A 26 -6.37 -16.56 -0.17
N PRO A 27 -5.37 -17.45 -0.37
CA PRO A 27 -4.86 -17.87 -1.68
C PRO A 27 -5.92 -18.09 -2.77
N GLY A 28 -5.86 -17.33 -3.88
CA GLY A 28 -6.72 -17.58 -5.03
C GLY A 28 -8.19 -17.17 -4.86
N PHE A 29 -8.55 -16.52 -3.75
CA PHE A 29 -9.89 -15.98 -3.54
C PHE A 29 -10.06 -14.57 -4.15
N GLU A 30 -11.31 -14.11 -4.15
CA GLU A 30 -11.72 -12.77 -4.59
C GLU A 30 -10.99 -11.67 -3.78
N ALA A 31 -10.48 -10.65 -4.48
CA ALA A 31 -9.84 -9.53 -3.82
C ALA A 31 -10.85 -8.66 -3.06
N HIS A 32 -10.43 -8.05 -1.95
CA HIS A 32 -11.31 -7.27 -1.09
C HIS A 32 -10.63 -6.00 -0.57
N GLY A 33 -11.29 -4.84 -0.68
CA GLY A 33 -10.69 -3.53 -0.40
C GLY A 33 -10.01 -3.41 0.97
N ARG A 34 -10.66 -3.92 2.03
CA ARG A 34 -10.05 -4.01 3.37
C ARG A 34 -8.73 -4.80 3.40
N TYR A 35 -8.70 -6.00 2.81
CA TYR A 35 -7.48 -6.82 2.78
C TYR A 35 -6.40 -6.18 1.90
N THR A 36 -6.80 -5.60 0.77
CA THR A 36 -5.93 -4.80 -0.09
C THR A 36 -5.25 -3.66 0.67
N PHE A 37 -6.01 -2.85 1.40
CA PHE A 37 -5.47 -1.75 2.20
C PHE A 37 -4.53 -2.26 3.30
N CYS A 38 -5.00 -3.17 4.14
CA CYS A 38 -4.21 -3.69 5.26
C CYS A 38 -2.95 -4.38 4.77
N GLY A 39 -3.04 -5.15 3.68
CA GLY A 39 -1.91 -5.86 3.09
C GLY A 39 -0.86 -4.91 2.51
N LEU A 40 -1.28 -3.92 1.71
CA LEU A 40 -0.35 -2.90 1.19
C LEU A 40 0.32 -2.12 2.31
N ALA A 41 -0.45 -1.61 3.28
CA ALA A 41 0.09 -0.87 4.42
C ALA A 41 1.10 -1.71 5.21
N THR A 42 0.81 -2.99 5.40
CA THR A 42 1.73 -3.91 6.08
C THR A 42 3.02 -4.11 5.29
N LEU A 43 2.94 -4.34 3.98
CA LEU A 43 4.12 -4.49 3.11
C LEU A 43 5.00 -3.23 3.12
N ILE A 44 4.38 -2.04 3.16
CA ILE A 44 5.10 -0.76 3.31
C ILE A 44 5.83 -0.72 4.66
N LEU A 45 5.15 -1.03 5.77
CA LEU A 45 5.73 -0.99 7.12
C LEU A 45 6.91 -1.95 7.30
N ILE A 46 6.92 -3.09 6.60
CA ILE A 46 8.03 -4.05 6.65
C ILE A 46 9.07 -3.84 5.54
N ASN A 47 8.90 -2.84 4.67
CA ASN A 47 9.76 -2.54 3.52
C ASN A 47 9.83 -3.67 2.46
N GLU A 48 8.71 -4.35 2.23
CA GLU A 48 8.57 -5.46 1.28
C GLU A 48 7.53 -5.13 0.19
N VAL A 49 7.37 -3.86 -0.18
CA VAL A 49 6.35 -3.46 -1.17
C VAL A 49 6.73 -3.83 -2.61
N HIS A 50 8.03 -3.94 -2.90
CA HIS A 50 8.59 -4.33 -4.20
C HIS A 50 8.12 -5.71 -4.72
N ARG A 51 7.52 -6.46 -3.80
CA ARG A 51 6.99 -7.79 -3.98
C ARG A 51 5.55 -7.82 -4.52
N LEU A 52 4.84 -6.69 -4.48
CA LEU A 52 3.48 -6.54 -4.97
C LEU A 52 3.49 -5.83 -6.34
N ASP A 53 2.68 -6.31 -7.28
CA ASP A 53 2.46 -5.60 -8.55
C ASP A 53 1.55 -4.38 -8.30
N LEU A 54 2.19 -3.22 -8.08
CA LEU A 54 1.49 -1.96 -7.83
C LEU A 54 0.65 -1.48 -9.01
N ARG A 55 0.98 -1.88 -10.24
CA ARG A 55 0.22 -1.48 -11.43
C ARG A 55 -1.10 -2.23 -11.48
N SER A 56 -1.05 -3.55 -11.38
CA SER A 56 -2.26 -4.38 -11.36
C SER A 56 -3.16 -4.05 -10.15
N LEU A 57 -2.54 -3.77 -9.00
CA LEU A 57 -3.23 -3.27 -7.81
C LEU A 57 -3.99 -1.96 -8.07
N LEU A 58 -3.32 -0.97 -8.67
CA LEU A 58 -3.93 0.33 -8.94
C LEU A 58 -5.09 0.21 -9.92
N ASP A 59 -4.89 -0.56 -11.00
CA ASP A 59 -5.94 -0.83 -11.98
C ASP A 59 -7.16 -1.46 -11.28
N TRP A 60 -6.95 -2.49 -10.45
CA TRP A 60 -8.03 -3.12 -9.68
C TRP A 60 -8.79 -2.13 -8.81
N VAL A 61 -8.09 -1.29 -8.04
CA VAL A 61 -8.71 -0.30 -7.14
C VAL A 61 -9.52 0.75 -7.90
N VAL A 62 -9.00 1.26 -9.02
CA VAL A 62 -9.69 2.26 -9.84
C VAL A 62 -10.97 1.67 -10.44
N PHE A 63 -10.95 0.40 -10.86
CA PHE A 63 -12.15 -0.32 -11.32
C PHE A 63 -13.19 -0.58 -10.22
N ARG A 64 -12.95 -0.18 -8.96
CA ARG A 64 -13.93 -0.20 -7.87
C ARG A 64 -14.69 1.10 -7.70
N GLN A 65 -14.26 2.18 -8.34
CA GLN A 65 -15.02 3.42 -8.35
C GLN A 65 -16.28 3.23 -9.19
N ALA A 66 -17.44 3.47 -8.59
CA ALA A 66 -18.72 3.36 -9.26
C ALA A 66 -19.07 4.70 -9.92
N GLY A 67 -19.29 4.68 -11.23
CA GLY A 67 -19.50 5.89 -12.02
C GLY A 67 -20.82 6.62 -11.72
N LEU A 68 -21.89 5.88 -11.42
CA LEU A 68 -23.22 6.47 -11.19
C LEU A 68 -23.41 6.88 -9.73
N GLU A 69 -23.00 6.02 -8.81
CA GLU A 69 -23.20 6.20 -7.37
C GLU A 69 -22.07 7.02 -6.72
N CYS A 70 -21.02 7.37 -7.47
CA CYS A 70 -19.86 8.15 -7.04
C CYS A 70 -19.12 7.60 -5.81
N GLY A 71 -19.34 6.33 -5.47
CA GLY A 71 -18.73 5.65 -4.32
C GLY A 71 -17.77 4.54 -4.73
N PHE A 72 -17.28 3.78 -3.75
CA PHE A 72 -16.41 2.65 -3.99
C PHE A 72 -17.06 1.33 -3.60
N LYS A 73 -16.74 0.28 -4.36
CA LYS A 73 -17.10 -1.10 -4.09
C LYS A 73 -15.96 -1.80 -3.36
N GLY A 74 -16.31 -2.70 -2.45
CA GLY A 74 -15.29 -3.51 -1.78
C GLY A 74 -14.68 -4.60 -2.63
N ARG A 75 -15.47 -5.10 -3.59
CA ARG A 75 -15.20 -6.30 -4.38
C ARG A 75 -15.85 -6.20 -5.75
N THR A 76 -15.50 -7.10 -6.67
CA THR A 76 -16.11 -7.17 -8.00
C THR A 76 -17.61 -7.44 -7.88
N ASN A 77 -18.42 -6.74 -8.67
CA ASN A 77 -19.87 -6.97 -8.75
C ASN A 77 -20.62 -6.90 -7.40
N LYS A 78 -20.19 -6.02 -6.49
CA LYS A 78 -20.91 -5.69 -5.26
C LYS A 78 -21.40 -4.24 -5.25
N LEU A 79 -22.28 -3.95 -4.30
CA LEU A 79 -22.81 -2.60 -4.09
C LEU A 79 -21.72 -1.66 -3.58
N VAL A 80 -21.94 -0.37 -3.78
CA VAL A 80 -21.14 0.68 -3.16
C VAL A 80 -21.38 0.73 -1.66
N ASP A 81 -20.35 1.07 -0.91
CA ASP A 81 -20.43 1.31 0.54
C ASP A 81 -19.39 2.37 0.93
N GLY A 82 -19.81 3.33 1.75
CA GLY A 82 -19.01 4.48 2.16
C GLY A 82 -17.71 4.12 2.87
N CYS A 83 -17.64 2.96 3.54
CA CYS A 83 -16.40 2.53 4.19
C CYS A 83 -15.27 2.28 3.16
N TYR A 84 -15.61 1.92 1.92
CA TYR A 84 -14.62 1.71 0.87
C TYR A 84 -14.01 2.99 0.32
N SER A 85 -14.60 4.17 0.60
CA SER A 85 -13.92 5.44 0.33
C SER A 85 -12.60 5.53 1.10
N PHE A 86 -12.58 5.05 2.35
CA PHE A 86 -11.35 4.96 3.13
C PHE A 86 -10.44 3.85 2.61
N TRP A 87 -10.95 2.62 2.46
CA TRP A 87 -10.11 1.48 2.08
C TRP A 87 -9.51 1.63 0.67
N GLN A 88 -10.31 1.96 -0.34
CA GLN A 88 -9.85 2.11 -1.72
C GLN A 88 -9.10 3.43 -1.92
N GLY A 89 -9.61 4.53 -1.39
CA GLY A 89 -8.94 5.83 -1.46
C GLY A 89 -7.57 5.81 -0.76
N GLY A 90 -7.48 5.16 0.40
CA GLY A 90 -6.23 4.97 1.12
C GLY A 90 -5.20 4.18 0.32
N VAL A 91 -5.60 3.13 -0.41
CA VAL A 91 -4.69 2.42 -1.32
C VAL A 91 -4.16 3.35 -2.41
N CYS A 92 -5.04 4.13 -3.07
CA CYS A 92 -4.59 5.10 -4.08
C CYS A 92 -3.59 6.11 -3.51
N SER A 93 -3.81 6.61 -2.30
CA SER A 93 -2.88 7.54 -1.63
C SER A 93 -1.52 6.90 -1.34
N LEU A 94 -1.50 5.65 -0.85
CA LEU A 94 -0.27 4.91 -0.58
C LEU A 94 0.50 4.62 -1.88
N VAL A 95 -0.17 4.14 -2.92
CA VAL A 95 0.47 3.88 -4.23
C VAL A 95 1.05 5.17 -4.81
N LYS A 96 0.31 6.29 -4.77
CA LYS A 96 0.82 7.58 -5.23
C LYS A 96 2.09 8.01 -4.49
N ARG A 97 2.15 7.82 -3.17
CA ARG A 97 3.35 8.13 -2.39
C ARG A 97 4.53 7.28 -2.84
N LEU A 98 4.33 5.98 -3.01
CA LEU A 98 5.36 5.05 -3.47
C LEU A 98 5.88 5.42 -4.87
N SER A 99 5.00 5.81 -5.79
CA SER A 99 5.41 6.26 -7.14
C SER A 99 6.26 7.53 -7.11
N LEU A 100 5.91 8.49 -6.25
CA LEU A 100 6.72 9.71 -6.07
C LEU A 100 8.10 9.40 -5.49
N ASP A 101 8.18 8.47 -4.54
CA ASP A 101 9.47 8.05 -3.95
C ASP A 101 10.36 7.31 -4.98
N ILE A 102 9.76 6.59 -5.94
CA ILE A 102 10.48 5.95 -7.06
C ILE A 102 11.02 7.00 -8.02
N ASP A 103 10.20 7.99 -8.40
CA ASP A 103 10.63 9.08 -9.27
C ASP A 103 11.76 9.89 -8.62
N GLU A 104 11.67 10.20 -7.32
CA GLU A 104 12.72 10.91 -6.58
C GLU A 104 14.03 10.11 -6.51
N GLN A 105 13.96 8.78 -6.31
CA GLN A 105 15.15 7.91 -6.34
C GLN A 105 15.76 7.76 -7.74
N SER A 106 14.95 7.80 -8.80
CA SER A 106 15.45 7.77 -10.18
C SER A 106 16.21 9.06 -10.57
N VAL A 107 15.95 10.15 -9.84
CA VAL A 107 16.63 11.45 -10.02
C VAL A 107 17.91 11.56 -9.17
N GLN A 108 18.13 10.70 -8.17
CA GLN A 108 19.29 10.76 -7.27
C GLN A 108 20.09 9.44 -7.19
N PRO A 109 20.92 9.08 -8.20
CA PRO A 109 21.84 7.95 -8.09
C PRO A 109 23.12 8.25 -7.26
N TYR A 110 23.34 9.48 -6.78
CA TYR A 110 24.60 9.88 -6.15
C TYR A 110 24.40 10.70 -4.86
N ALA A 111 23.76 10.15 -3.84
CA ALA A 111 23.89 10.66 -2.46
C ALA A 111 23.24 9.68 -1.46
N ARG A 112 23.86 8.53 -1.21
CA ARG A 112 23.56 7.76 0.00
C ARG A 112 24.87 7.26 0.62
N GLU A 113 25.55 8.16 1.32
CA GLU A 113 26.21 7.78 2.57
C GLU A 113 25.30 8.20 3.73
N GLY A 114 25.13 7.27 4.67
CA GLY A 114 24.03 7.26 5.60
C GLY A 114 23.99 8.43 6.57
N SER A 115 22.80 8.74 7.05
CA SER A 115 22.65 9.46 8.31
C SER A 115 21.70 8.69 9.22
N SER A 116 22.31 8.24 10.32
CA SER A 116 21.68 7.70 11.51
C SER A 116 20.66 8.71 12.04
N PHE A 117 19.47 8.21 12.36
CA PHE A 117 18.52 8.90 13.23
C PHE A 117 19.16 8.98 14.63
N ASP A 118 19.85 10.08 14.92
CA ASP A 118 20.11 10.54 16.29
C ASP A 118 20.53 12.01 16.24
N ASN A 119 19.94 12.82 17.12
CA ASN A 119 20.17 14.26 17.37
C ASN A 119 19.28 15.25 16.60
N LEU A 120 18.06 15.45 17.10
CA LEU A 120 17.45 16.77 17.10
C LEU A 120 17.13 17.20 18.53
N SER A 121 18.15 17.72 19.22
CA SER A 121 17.96 18.57 20.39
C SER A 121 17.26 19.84 19.92
N ILE A 122 16.01 20.04 20.36
CA ILE A 122 15.23 21.24 20.06
C ILE A 122 15.90 22.43 20.74
N GLY A 123 16.58 23.26 19.97
CA GLY A 123 16.97 24.62 20.34
C GLY A 123 16.15 25.61 19.52
N MET A 124 15.13 26.21 20.13
CA MET A 124 14.44 27.38 19.57
C MET A 124 15.27 28.63 19.86
N PRO A 125 15.68 29.43 18.84
CA PRO A 125 16.11 30.81 19.06
C PRO A 125 14.91 31.76 19.05
N ASN A 126 14.79 32.53 20.14
CA ASN A 126 13.90 33.68 20.25
C ASN A 126 14.21 34.72 19.18
N LYS A 127 13.19 35.12 18.40
CA LYS A 127 12.84 36.51 18.09
C LYS A 127 11.48 36.58 17.42
#